data_AF-F8L8J5-F1
#
_entry.id   AF-F8L8J5-F1
#
_cell.length_a   1.000
_cell.length_b   1.000
_cell.length_c   1.000
_cell.angle_alpha   90.00
_cell.angle_beta   90.00
_cell.angle_gamma   90.00
#
_symmetry.space_group_name_H-M   'P 1'
#
loop_
_entity.id
_entity.type
_entity.pdbx_description
1 polymer ?
#
loop_
_entity_poly.entity_id
_entity_poly.type
_entity_poly.pdbx_seq_one_letter_code
_entity_poly.pdbx_strand_id
1 'polypeptide(L)'
;MDLDDLQPDQQKAILALIQTTSVAQAAKASKISVAKLWGLLKEEKFKKVLKTHRNEVFREALDGIKCSTTRAVNVLTALLDSDDEKIRRSAANDIIDKAIKAQELIEIEERIKTIEEMVCEQQKD
;
A
#
# COMPACT_ATOMS: atom_id res chain seq x y z
N MET A 1 18.33 6.59 -2.36
CA MET A 1 18.11 7.62 -3.39
C MET A 1 16.94 8.44 -2.93
N ASP A 2 17.20 9.71 -2.72
CA ASP A 2 16.32 10.66 -2.02
C ASP A 2 15.94 11.81 -2.96
N LEU A 3 14.98 12.65 -2.58
CA LEU A 3 14.60 13.85 -3.32
C LEU A 3 15.80 14.76 -3.59
N ASP A 4 16.73 14.84 -2.64
CA ASP A 4 17.94 15.67 -2.71
C ASP A 4 18.89 15.27 -3.85
N ASP A 5 18.72 14.06 -4.41
CA ASP A 5 19.46 13.62 -5.59
C ASP A 5 18.95 14.26 -6.91
N LEU A 6 17.81 14.97 -6.89
CA LEU A 6 17.17 15.54 -8.07
C LEU A 6 17.28 17.07 -8.13
N GLN A 7 17.09 17.64 -9.33
CA GLN A 7 17.03 19.09 -9.48
C GLN A 7 15.78 19.66 -8.80
N PRO A 8 15.80 20.93 -8.33
CA PRO A 8 14.70 21.51 -7.55
C PRO A 8 13.33 21.50 -8.25
N ASP A 9 13.31 21.56 -9.58
CA ASP A 9 12.09 21.45 -10.38
C ASP A 9 11.58 20.00 -10.46
N GLN A 10 12.48 19.03 -10.61
CA GLN A 10 12.18 17.60 -10.56
C GLN A 10 11.63 17.19 -9.19
N GLN A 11 12.18 17.71 -8.09
CA GLN A 11 11.66 17.48 -6.73
C GLN A 11 10.19 17.91 -6.62
N LYS A 12 9.86 19.11 -7.10
CA LYS A 12 8.46 19.61 -7.13
C LYS A 12 7.57 18.74 -7.99
N ALA A 13 8.08 18.19 -9.09
CA ALA A 13 7.33 17.25 -9.93
C ALA A 13 7.05 15.93 -9.21
N ILE A 14 8.00 15.39 -8.44
CA ILE A 14 7.77 14.20 -7.61
C ILE A 14 6.67 14.48 -6.58
N LEU A 15 6.76 15.57 -5.83
CA LEU A 15 5.75 15.95 -4.83
C LEU A 15 4.35 16.16 -5.44
N ALA A 16 4.27 16.66 -6.67
CA ALA A 16 3.00 16.76 -7.38
C ALA A 16 2.48 15.38 -7.85
N LEU A 17 3.35 14.50 -8.35
CA LEU A 17 3.00 13.17 -8.86
C LEU A 17 2.66 12.13 -7.79
N ILE A 18 2.99 12.38 -6.53
CA ILE A 18 2.51 11.56 -5.40
C ILE A 18 1.08 11.95 -4.99
N GLN A 19 0.63 13.17 -5.29
CA GLN A 19 -0.72 13.65 -4.95
C GLN A 19 -1.75 13.40 -6.05
N THR A 20 -1.32 13.22 -7.31
CA THR A 20 -2.22 12.97 -8.44
C THR A 20 -1.62 11.98 -9.44
N THR A 21 -2.49 11.18 -10.06
CA THR A 21 -2.13 10.29 -11.17
C THR A 21 -2.09 11.02 -12.52
N SER A 22 -2.57 12.26 -12.59
CA SER A 22 -2.60 13.03 -13.83
C SER A 22 -1.29 13.77 -14.06
N VAL A 23 -0.56 13.38 -15.11
CA VAL A 23 0.69 14.04 -15.54
C VAL A 23 0.44 15.52 -15.87
N ALA A 24 -0.72 15.86 -16.46
CA ALA A 24 -1.07 17.24 -16.78
C ALA A 24 -1.27 18.11 -15.53
N GLN A 25 -1.96 17.57 -14.51
CA GLN A 25 -2.15 18.27 -13.24
C GLN A 25 -0.83 18.40 -12.48
N ALA A 26 -0.03 17.34 -12.44
CA ALA A 26 1.27 17.35 -11.78
C ALA A 26 2.22 18.38 -12.42
N ALA A 27 2.28 18.42 -13.76
CA ALA A 27 3.04 19.40 -14.53
C ALA A 27 2.65 20.85 -14.18
N LYS A 28 1.33 21.12 -14.09
CA LYS A 28 0.82 22.44 -13.69
C LYS A 28 1.24 22.80 -12.27
N ALA A 29 1.09 21.87 -11.32
CA ALA A 29 1.43 22.09 -9.91
C ALA A 29 2.95 22.28 -9.71
N SER A 30 3.77 21.56 -10.46
CA SER A 30 5.23 21.64 -10.39
C SER A 30 5.84 22.72 -11.28
N LYS A 31 5.02 23.46 -12.04
CA LYS A 31 5.43 24.49 -13.02
C LYS A 31 6.43 23.96 -14.07
N ILE A 32 6.25 22.70 -14.50
CA ILE A 32 7.03 22.07 -15.57
C ILE A 32 6.11 21.81 -16.77
N SER A 33 6.62 21.89 -18.00
CA SER A 33 5.82 21.54 -19.17
C SER A 33 5.48 20.05 -19.19
N VAL A 34 4.29 19.69 -19.66
CA VAL A 34 3.84 18.29 -19.76
C VAL A 34 4.84 17.44 -20.56
N ALA A 35 5.38 17.99 -21.65
CA ALA A 35 6.39 17.31 -22.47
C ALA A 35 7.69 17.03 -21.68
N LYS A 36 8.18 17.99 -20.89
CA LYS A 36 9.36 17.79 -20.04
C LYS A 36 9.07 16.74 -18.96
N LEU A 37 7.91 16.78 -18.31
CA LEU A 37 7.55 15.79 -17.30
C LEU A 37 7.46 14.36 -17.88
N TRP A 38 6.95 14.20 -19.10
CA TRP A 38 6.99 12.93 -19.82
C TRP A 38 8.42 12.46 -20.12
N GLY A 39 9.34 13.38 -20.40
CA GLY A 39 10.77 13.08 -20.52
C GLY A 39 11.34 12.54 -19.21
N LEU A 40 11.11 13.26 -18.10
CA LEU A 40 11.55 12.85 -16.77
C LEU A 40 11.04 11.47 -16.37
N LEU A 41 9.77 11.15 -16.68
CA LEU A 41 9.18 9.85 -16.40
C LEU A 41 9.84 8.68 -17.15
N LYS A 42 10.70 8.95 -18.15
CA LYS A 42 11.51 7.92 -18.82
C LYS A 42 12.86 7.71 -18.16
N GLU A 43 13.35 8.69 -17.39
CA GLU A 43 14.64 8.62 -16.71
C GLU A 43 14.57 7.66 -15.52
N GLU A 44 15.46 6.66 -15.49
CA GLU A 44 15.49 5.66 -14.42
C GLU A 44 15.72 6.28 -13.04
N LYS A 45 16.54 7.33 -12.97
CA LYS A 45 16.79 8.08 -11.73
C LYS A 45 15.49 8.64 -11.15
N PHE A 46 14.70 9.31 -11.98
CA PHE A 46 13.43 9.93 -11.59
C PHE A 46 12.37 8.89 -11.23
N LYS A 47 12.24 7.81 -12.02
CA LYS A 47 11.31 6.71 -11.73
C LYS A 47 11.59 6.05 -10.39
N LYS A 48 12.86 5.80 -10.05
CA LYS A 48 13.24 5.19 -8.77
C LYS A 48 12.82 6.07 -7.60
N VAL A 49 13.15 7.36 -7.64
CA VAL A 49 12.76 8.32 -6.60
C VAL A 49 11.22 8.40 -6.49
N LEU A 50 10.50 8.52 -7.61
CA LEU A 50 9.03 8.54 -7.61
C LEU A 50 8.43 7.28 -6.99
N LYS A 51 8.97 6.10 -7.33
CA LYS A 51 8.50 4.82 -6.78
C LYS A 51 8.75 4.75 -5.28
N THR A 52 9.91 5.18 -4.80
CA THR A 52 10.23 5.23 -3.37
C THR A 52 9.22 6.06 -2.60
N HIS A 53 8.98 7.32 -2.99
CA HIS A 53 8.04 8.18 -2.27
C HIS A 53 6.57 7.73 -2.40
N ARG A 54 6.17 7.16 -3.55
CA ARG A 54 4.84 6.53 -3.65
C ARG A 54 4.68 5.38 -2.67
N ASN A 55 5.72 4.56 -2.50
CA ASN A 55 5.70 3.47 -1.54
C ASN A 55 5.66 3.99 -0.09
N GLU A 56 6.34 5.10 0.21
CA GLU A 56 6.28 5.75 1.53
C GLU A 56 4.88 6.26 1.85
N VAL A 57 4.26 7.03 0.94
CA VAL A 57 2.87 7.49 1.08
C VAL A 57 1.91 6.32 1.23
N PHE A 58 2.12 5.25 0.45
CA PHE A 58 1.31 4.04 0.57
C PHE A 58 1.48 3.34 1.93
N ARG A 59 2.71 3.27 2.46
CA ARG A 59 2.97 2.73 3.80
C ARG A 59 2.27 3.54 4.88
N GLU A 60 2.34 4.87 4.81
CA GLU A 60 1.64 5.76 5.75
C GLU A 60 0.12 5.57 5.69
N ALA A 61 -0.44 5.48 4.48
CA ALA A 61 -1.86 5.18 4.28
C ALA A 61 -2.24 3.80 4.86
N LEU A 62 -1.39 2.78 4.66
CA LEU A 62 -1.58 1.47 5.26
C LEU A 62 -1.56 1.52 6.79
N ASP A 63 -0.69 2.31 7.40
CA ASP A 63 -0.65 2.47 8.86
C ASP A 63 -1.93 3.13 9.38
N GLY A 64 -2.47 4.12 8.65
CA GLY A 64 -3.80 4.67 8.94
C GLY A 64 -4.92 3.62 8.86
N ILE A 65 -4.86 2.73 7.86
CA ILE A 65 -5.81 1.60 7.73
C ILE A 65 -5.66 0.62 8.89
N LYS A 66 -4.43 0.25 9.28
CA LYS A 66 -4.17 -0.64 10.43
C LYS A 66 -4.75 -0.07 11.71
N CYS A 67 -4.51 1.22 11.98
CA CYS A 67 -5.11 1.93 13.12
C CYS A 67 -6.64 1.90 13.09
N SER A 68 -7.23 2.00 11.89
CA SER A 68 -8.69 1.98 11.71
C SER A 68 -9.29 0.57 11.76
N THR A 69 -8.48 -0.47 11.58
CA THR A 69 -8.94 -1.86 11.54
C THR A 69 -9.52 -2.28 12.89
N THR A 70 -8.91 -1.90 14.01
CA THR A 70 -9.48 -2.15 15.35
C THR A 70 -10.88 -1.56 15.49
N ARG A 71 -11.09 -0.33 15.02
CA ARG A 71 -12.41 0.30 15.04
C ARG A 71 -13.40 -0.45 14.13
N ALA A 72 -12.98 -0.87 12.94
CA ALA A 72 -13.82 -1.64 12.03
C ALA A 72 -14.24 -3.00 12.63
N VAL A 73 -13.33 -3.70 13.30
CA VAL A 73 -13.62 -4.94 14.03
C VAL A 73 -14.65 -4.71 15.14
N ASN A 74 -14.50 -3.64 15.92
CA ASN A 74 -15.48 -3.29 16.96
C ASN A 74 -16.88 -3.02 16.38
N VAL A 75 -16.95 -2.32 15.24
CA VAL A 75 -18.22 -2.08 14.54
C VAL A 75 -18.84 -3.39 14.08
N LEU A 76 -18.09 -4.28 13.41
CA LEU A 76 -18.61 -5.58 12.97
C LEU A 76 -19.07 -6.45 14.15
N THR A 77 -18.32 -6.42 15.26
CA THR A 77 -18.67 -7.17 16.47
C THR A 77 -19.97 -6.63 17.08
N ALA A 78 -20.14 -5.31 17.17
CA ALA A 78 -21.37 -4.70 17.67
C ALA A 78 -22.60 -5.02 16.80
N LEU A 79 -22.42 -5.22 15.48
CA LEU A 79 -23.51 -5.62 14.58
C LEU A 79 -24.04 -7.04 14.86
N LEU A 80 -23.30 -7.87 15.61
CA LEU A 80 -23.81 -9.16 16.08
C LEU A 80 -24.99 -9.02 17.05
N ASP A 81 -25.13 -7.86 17.70
CA ASP A 81 -26.22 -7.55 18.62
C ASP A 81 -27.33 -6.69 17.95
N SER A 82 -27.28 -6.48 16.64
CA SER A 82 -28.30 -5.74 15.88
C SER A 82 -29.68 -6.38 16.02
N ASP A 83 -30.77 -5.61 16.11
CA ASP A 83 -32.13 -6.17 16.14
C ASP A 83 -32.54 -6.81 14.79
N ASP A 84 -31.95 -6.36 13.68
CA ASP A 84 -32.19 -6.93 12.35
C ASP A 84 -31.40 -8.23 12.14
N GLU A 85 -32.13 -9.35 11.97
CA GLU A 85 -31.60 -10.68 11.68
C GLU A 85 -30.69 -10.73 10.45
N LYS A 86 -30.99 -9.96 9.40
CA LYS A 86 -30.18 -9.94 8.18
C LYS A 86 -28.83 -9.28 8.44
N ILE A 87 -28.83 -8.19 9.21
CA ILE A 87 -27.60 -7.50 9.60
C ILE A 87 -26.74 -8.40 10.49
N ARG A 88 -27.33 -9.04 11.51
CA ARG A 88 -26.60 -9.99 12.37
C ARG A 88 -25.99 -11.13 11.57
N ARG A 89 -26.77 -11.76 10.69
CA ARG A 89 -26.29 -12.87 9.85
C ARG A 89 -25.16 -12.42 8.93
N SER A 90 -25.27 -11.24 8.32
CA SER A 90 -24.21 -10.70 7.45
C SER A 90 -22.94 -10.45 8.24
N ALA A 91 -23.02 -9.79 9.40
CA ALA A 91 -21.87 -9.54 10.26
C ALA A 91 -21.20 -10.83 10.73
N ALA A 92 -21.99 -11.84 11.12
CA ALA A 92 -21.47 -13.15 11.51
C ALA A 92 -20.72 -13.83 10.35
N ASN A 93 -21.29 -13.85 9.14
CA ASN A 93 -20.63 -14.41 7.97
C ASN A 93 -19.33 -13.65 7.64
N ASP A 94 -19.37 -12.31 7.66
CA ASP A 94 -18.19 -11.48 7.39
C ASP A 94 -17.06 -11.78 8.37
N ILE A 95 -17.37 -11.91 9.67
CA ILE A 95 -16.38 -12.24 10.71
C ILE A 95 -15.79 -13.64 10.46
N ILE A 96 -16.64 -14.65 10.19
CA ILE A 96 -16.20 -16.02 9.92
C ILE A 96 -15.27 -16.07 8.70
N ASP A 97 -15.68 -15.44 7.59
CA ASP A 97 -14.89 -15.41 6.35
C ASP A 97 -13.53 -14.74 6.55
N LYS A 98 -13.47 -13.65 7.34
CA LYS A 98 -12.21 -12.97 7.65
C LYS A 98 -11.33 -13.80 8.58
N ALA A 99 -11.91 -14.53 9.53
CA ALA A 99 -11.17 -15.43 10.42
C ALA A 99 -10.56 -16.61 9.65
N ILE A 100 -11.33 -17.25 8.77
CA ILE A 100 -10.84 -18.34 7.90
C ILE A 100 -9.70 -17.83 7.03
N LYS A 101 -9.87 -16.68 6.37
CA LYS A 101 -8.83 -16.09 5.53
C LYS A 101 -7.55 -15.75 6.31
N ALA A 102 -7.68 -15.28 7.55
CA ALA A 102 -6.53 -15.02 8.41
C ALA A 102 -5.77 -16.32 8.73
N GLN A 103 -6.50 -17.39 9.06
CA GLN A 103 -5.92 -18.71 9.31
C GLN A 103 -5.20 -19.26 8.07
N GLU A 104 -5.82 -19.18 6.89
CA GLU A 104 -5.19 -19.61 5.62
C GLU A 104 -3.88 -18.86 5.34
N LEU A 105 -3.85 -17.54 5.60
CA LEU A 105 -2.65 -16.73 5.41
C LEU A 105 -1.52 -17.12 6.38
N ILE A 106 -1.85 -17.40 7.64
CA ILE A 106 -0.88 -17.88 8.65
C ILE A 106 -0.30 -19.23 8.21
N GLU A 107 -1.13 -20.18 7.79
CA GLU A 107 -0.68 -21.49 7.32
C GLU A 107 0.21 -21.39 6.08
N ILE A 108 -0.11 -20.48 5.16
CA ILE A 108 0.74 -20.21 3.99
C ILE A 108 2.08 -19.61 4.41
N GLU A 109 2.10 -18.66 5.35
CA GLU A 109 3.32 -18.03 5.85
C GLU A 109 4.23 -19.05 6.57
N GLU A 110 3.66 -19.93 7.40
CA GLU A 110 4.40 -21.02 8.06
C GLU A 110 5.02 -22.00 7.05
N ARG A 111 4.27 -22.36 6.00
CA ARG A 111 4.77 -23.21 4.91
C ARG A 111 5.88 -22.54 4.12
N ILE A 112 5.77 -21.23 3.83
CA ILE A 112 6.81 -20.45 3.14
C ILE A 112 8.07 -20.42 4.00
N LYS A 113 7.95 -20.11 5.30
CA LYS A 113 9.08 -20.07 6.23
C LYS A 113 9.83 -21.41 6.27
N THR A 114 9.11 -22.52 6.33
CA THR A 114 9.71 -23.87 6.30
C THR A 114 10.52 -24.10 5.02
N ILE A 115 10.00 -23.67 3.87
CA ILE A 115 10.71 -23.78 2.59
C ILE A 115 11.95 -22.88 2.56
N GLU A 116 11.84 -21.64 3.05
CA GLU A 116 12.97 -20.70 3.13
C GLU A 116 14.11 -21.26 4.00
N GLU A 117 13.79 -21.88 5.13
CA GLU A 117 14.74 -22.56 6.01
C GLU A 117 15.45 -23.72 5.28
N MET A 118 14.70 -24.60 4.61
CA MET A 118 15.28 -25.72 3.85
C MET A 118 16.20 -25.26 2.71
N VAL A 119 15.82 -24.20 1.99
CA VAL A 119 16.65 -23.65 0.91
C VAL A 119 17.93 -23.02 1.46
N CYS A 120 17.85 -22.32 2.60
CA CYS A 120 19.02 -21.76 3.26
C CYS A 120 19.99 -22.83 3.79
N GLU A 121 19.48 -23.99 4.20
CA GLU A 121 20.32 -25.13 4.62
C GLU A 121 21.03 -25.77 3.41
N GLN A 122 20.32 -26.00 2.30
CA GLN A 122 20.90 -26.58 1.08
C GLN A 122 21.95 -25.70 0.39
N GLN A 123 21.97 -24.39 0.65
CA GLN A 123 23.00 -23.49 0.13
C GLN A 123 24.28 -23.45 0.97
N LYS A 124 24.30 -24.12 2.14
CA LYS A 124 25.46 -24.19 3.03
C LYS A 124 26.29 -25.47 2.85
N ASP A 125 25.73 -26.48 2.19
CA ASP A 125 26.40 -27.73 1.78
C ASP A 125 26.91 -27.64 0.32
#